data_AF-A0A1Q8L7Q9-F1
#
_entry.id   AF-A0A1Q8L7Q9-F1
#
_cell.length_a   1.000
_cell.length_b   1.000
_cell.length_c   1.000
_cell.angle_alpha   90.00
_cell.angle_beta   90.00
_cell.angle_gamma   90.00
#
_symmetry.space_group_name_H-M   'P 1'
#
loop_
_entity.id
_entity.type
_entity.pdbx_description
1 polymer ?
#
loop_
_entity_poly.entity_id
_entity_poly.type
_entity_poly.pdbx_seq_one_letter_code
_entity_poly.pdbx_strand_id
1 'polypeptide(L)'
;MTAGRYTDLLWDAVLRSDEYTAVDVVVDALRDGLEAETVLLEVIGAVQRRVGREWAANRISVAQEHAATAINERVISTLALSSGRRRGDLGRITVACVDGEWHALPARLLAEVLRLRGFSVDYLGAQVPAAHLVTHLHRTGPDAVALSSSIATRLPTAHATITACQAAGVPVIVGGGAFGPDGRYARLLGADAWAPDARAAARTLADGLPAPAHPHAQPLDDLPHLSDQEYTLVTRGAPRLVAAVLDRLPERVPAMADYDDDQRRHTAEDVRHVVDFLAVALYTGDAELFEQFLGWTAEVLEARSVPVAVLRPVLDLLGDELRDFTRAAALLRHAAASAALTRGPGSPVPTVAVTEGSGTDTDPDAVTLHRTGRPA
;
A
#
# COMPACT_ATOMS: atom_id res chain seq x y z
N MET A 1 -25.48 -15.73 12.92
CA MET A 1 -25.55 -14.27 12.70
C MET A 1 -24.36 -13.87 11.84
N THR A 2 -24.51 -12.96 10.87
CA THR A 2 -23.49 -12.73 9.84
C THR A 2 -22.58 -11.56 10.19
N ALA A 3 -21.27 -11.69 9.90
CA ALA A 3 -20.30 -10.60 10.02
C ALA A 3 -20.74 -9.33 9.28
N GLY A 4 -21.45 -9.48 8.14
CA GLY A 4 -21.96 -8.37 7.33
C GLY A 4 -22.78 -7.35 8.10
N ARG A 5 -23.63 -7.78 9.05
CA ARG A 5 -24.42 -6.84 9.88
C ARG A 5 -23.50 -5.90 10.68
N TYR A 6 -22.46 -6.44 11.32
CA TYR A 6 -21.52 -5.63 12.11
C TYR A 6 -20.60 -4.81 11.22
N THR A 7 -20.31 -5.26 10.00
CA THR A 7 -19.59 -4.48 9.00
C THR A 7 -20.35 -3.20 8.65
N ASP A 8 -21.66 -3.29 8.41
CA ASP A 8 -22.48 -2.11 8.12
C ASP A 8 -22.64 -1.19 9.33
N LEU A 9 -22.86 -1.75 10.53
CA LEU A 9 -22.94 -0.96 11.76
C LEU A 9 -21.63 -0.24 12.08
N LEU A 10 -20.49 -0.92 11.93
CA LEU A 10 -19.18 -0.33 12.16
C LEU A 10 -18.88 0.73 11.10
N TRP A 11 -19.22 0.48 9.83
CA TRP A 11 -19.12 1.47 8.76
C TRP A 11 -19.86 2.77 9.10
N ASP A 12 -21.11 2.66 9.53
CA ASP A 12 -21.92 3.82 9.91
C ASP A 12 -21.32 4.59 11.10
N ALA A 13 -20.76 3.86 12.07
CA ALA A 13 -20.12 4.47 13.24
C ALA A 13 -18.83 5.23 12.87
N VAL A 14 -17.95 4.62 12.08
CA VAL A 14 -16.68 5.27 11.68
C VAL A 14 -16.92 6.47 10.78
N LEU A 15 -17.92 6.43 9.89
CA LEU A 15 -18.28 7.57 9.05
C LEU A 15 -18.77 8.78 9.86
N ARG A 16 -19.51 8.52 10.95
CA ARG A 16 -19.98 9.57 11.86
C ARG A 16 -18.91 9.99 12.88
N SER A 17 -17.71 9.42 12.81
CA SER A 17 -16.65 9.60 13.80
C SER A 17 -17.11 9.27 15.24
N ASP A 18 -18.03 8.31 15.38
CA ASP A 18 -18.58 7.91 16.67
C ASP A 18 -17.78 6.73 17.25
N GLU A 19 -16.72 7.06 17.98
CA GLU A 19 -15.79 6.08 18.53
C GLU A 19 -16.46 5.14 19.55
N TYR A 20 -17.40 5.65 20.34
CA TYR A 20 -18.06 4.87 21.39
C TYR A 20 -18.99 3.83 20.77
N THR A 21 -19.81 4.24 19.80
CA THR A 21 -20.64 3.30 19.05
C THR A 21 -19.78 2.28 18.29
N ALA A 22 -18.66 2.67 17.69
CA ALA A 22 -17.76 1.74 17.01
C ALA A 22 -17.20 0.66 17.96
N VAL A 23 -16.85 1.05 19.19
CA VAL A 23 -16.43 0.10 20.23
C VAL A 23 -17.57 -0.82 20.64
N ASP A 24 -18.77 -0.27 20.90
CA ASP A 24 -19.94 -1.05 21.30
C ASP A 24 -20.30 -2.10 20.23
N VAL A 25 -20.28 -1.71 18.94
CA VAL A 25 -20.55 -2.62 17.81
C VAL A 25 -19.62 -3.84 17.82
N VAL A 26 -18.32 -3.64 18.08
CA VAL A 26 -17.35 -4.74 18.11
C VAL A 26 -17.45 -5.58 19.39
N VAL A 27 -17.73 -4.96 20.53
CA VAL A 27 -17.96 -5.69 21.78
C VAL A 27 -19.23 -6.54 21.66
N ASP A 28 -20.30 -6.01 21.09
CA ASP A 28 -21.55 -6.72 20.86
C ASP A 28 -21.38 -7.85 19.85
N ALA A 29 -20.56 -7.66 18.81
CA ALA A 29 -20.20 -8.76 17.89
C ALA A 29 -19.60 -9.96 18.64
N LEU A 30 -18.69 -9.71 19.59
CA LEU A 30 -18.11 -10.77 20.43
C LEU A 30 -19.14 -11.39 21.38
N ARG A 31 -19.99 -10.57 22.02
CA ARG A 31 -21.07 -11.05 22.92
C ARG A 31 -22.08 -11.92 22.20
N ASP A 32 -22.37 -11.59 20.95
CA ASP A 32 -23.27 -12.31 20.07
C ASP A 32 -22.62 -13.57 19.45
N GLY A 33 -21.37 -13.88 19.86
CA GLY A 33 -20.69 -15.14 19.57
C GLY A 33 -19.87 -15.17 18.28
N LEU A 34 -19.55 -14.01 17.69
CA LEU A 34 -18.57 -13.99 16.60
C LEU A 34 -17.16 -14.22 17.16
N GLU A 35 -16.41 -15.08 16.49
CA GLU A 35 -14.99 -15.30 16.80
C GLU A 35 -14.19 -14.00 16.62
N ALA A 36 -13.29 -13.70 17.56
CA ALA A 36 -12.47 -12.49 17.53
C ALA A 36 -11.67 -12.33 16.23
N GLU A 37 -11.16 -13.43 15.68
CA GLU A 37 -10.47 -13.44 14.40
C GLU A 37 -11.40 -13.04 13.23
N THR A 38 -12.65 -13.48 13.26
CA THR A 38 -13.67 -13.08 12.26
C THR A 38 -13.99 -11.60 12.38
N VAL A 39 -14.14 -11.07 13.60
CA VAL A 39 -14.37 -9.63 13.80
C VAL A 39 -13.19 -8.80 13.28
N LEU A 40 -11.94 -9.22 13.53
CA LEU A 40 -10.76 -8.54 13.03
C LEU A 40 -10.71 -8.48 11.49
N LEU A 41 -10.94 -9.60 10.81
CA LEU A 41 -10.68 -9.71 9.37
C LEU A 41 -11.90 -9.40 8.49
N GLU A 42 -13.09 -9.79 8.93
CA GLU A 42 -14.33 -9.74 8.15
C GLU A 42 -15.25 -8.58 8.54
N VAL A 43 -15.02 -7.97 9.71
CA VAL A 43 -15.71 -6.73 10.12
C VAL A 43 -14.75 -5.55 9.98
N ILE A 44 -13.74 -5.44 10.84
CA ILE A 44 -12.82 -4.30 10.87
C ILE A 44 -12.02 -4.21 9.56
N GLY A 45 -11.40 -5.31 9.13
CA GLY A 45 -10.70 -5.36 7.86
C GLY A 45 -11.58 -5.07 6.64
N ALA A 46 -12.86 -5.45 6.68
CA ALA A 46 -13.81 -5.15 5.61
C ALA A 46 -14.20 -3.67 5.57
N VAL A 47 -14.44 -3.06 6.74
CA VAL A 47 -14.66 -1.62 6.88
C VAL A 47 -13.45 -0.85 6.36
N GLN A 48 -12.23 -1.23 6.73
CA GLN A 48 -11.03 -0.55 6.23
C GLN A 48 -10.90 -0.63 4.71
N ARG A 49 -11.17 -1.80 4.11
CA ARG A 49 -11.19 -1.92 2.64
C ARG A 49 -12.26 -1.03 2.01
N ARG A 50 -13.41 -0.86 2.67
CA ARG A 50 -14.47 0.07 2.23
C ARG A 50 -13.99 1.52 2.32
N VAL A 51 -13.41 1.94 3.45
CA VAL A 51 -12.79 3.26 3.63
C VAL A 51 -11.86 3.60 2.46
N GLY A 52 -10.93 2.71 2.10
CA GLY A 52 -10.02 2.92 0.97
C GLY A 52 -10.73 3.08 -0.38
N ARG A 53 -11.77 2.29 -0.67
CA ARG A 53 -12.56 2.41 -1.92
C ARG A 53 -13.36 3.70 -1.98
N GLU A 54 -13.98 4.10 -0.88
CA GLU A 54 -14.79 5.32 -0.81
C GLU A 54 -13.91 6.57 -0.94
N TRP A 55 -12.70 6.53 -0.38
CA TRP A 55 -11.70 7.57 -0.56
C TRP A 55 -11.22 7.67 -2.03
N ALA A 56 -10.85 6.54 -2.62
CA ALA A 56 -10.40 6.51 -4.02
C ALA A 56 -11.47 7.08 -4.96
N ALA A 57 -12.74 6.73 -4.70
CA ALA A 57 -13.89 7.23 -5.44
C ALA A 57 -14.36 8.65 -5.06
N ASN A 58 -13.57 9.39 -4.28
CA ASN A 58 -13.85 10.76 -3.87
C ASN A 58 -15.19 10.94 -3.12
N ARG A 59 -15.68 9.90 -2.43
CA ARG A 59 -16.91 9.93 -1.63
C ARG A 59 -16.68 10.25 -0.15
N ILE A 60 -15.45 10.08 0.32
CA ILE A 60 -14.99 10.58 1.62
C ILE A 60 -13.68 11.35 1.44
N SER A 61 -13.52 12.40 2.23
CA SER A 61 -12.26 13.12 2.37
C SER A 61 -11.24 12.26 3.13
N VAL A 62 -9.98 12.66 3.09
CA VAL A 62 -8.94 11.95 3.84
C VAL A 62 -8.95 12.29 5.32
N ALA A 63 -9.55 13.42 5.70
CA ALA A 63 -9.83 13.65 7.13
C ALA A 63 -10.77 12.56 7.66
N GLN A 64 -11.78 12.18 6.87
CA GLN A 64 -12.69 11.07 7.22
C GLN A 64 -12.00 9.71 7.14
N GLU A 65 -11.15 9.47 6.13
CA GLU A 65 -10.30 8.27 6.05
C GLU A 65 -9.45 8.10 7.32
N HIS A 66 -8.70 9.13 7.71
CA HIS A 66 -7.85 9.13 8.89
C HIS A 66 -8.64 8.92 10.17
N ALA A 67 -9.77 9.61 10.32
CA ALA A 67 -10.65 9.43 11.47
C ALA A 67 -11.16 7.98 11.56
N ALA A 68 -11.60 7.40 10.43
CA ALA A 68 -12.07 6.02 10.38
C ALA A 68 -10.95 5.02 10.71
N THR A 69 -9.74 5.22 10.19
CA THR A 69 -8.56 4.39 10.48
C THR A 69 -8.18 4.46 11.96
N ALA A 70 -8.14 5.65 12.55
CA ALA A 70 -7.85 5.84 13.98
C ALA A 70 -8.90 5.15 14.88
N ILE A 71 -10.18 5.23 14.51
CA ILE A 71 -11.25 4.51 15.23
C ILE A 71 -11.06 3.00 15.10
N ASN A 72 -10.76 2.49 13.91
CA ASN A 72 -10.49 1.07 13.71
C ASN A 72 -9.30 0.59 14.56
N GLU A 73 -8.22 1.36 14.69
CA GLU A 73 -7.09 1.03 15.56
C GLU A 73 -7.48 0.95 17.05
N ARG A 74 -8.30 1.90 17.51
CA ARG A 74 -8.84 1.91 18.86
C ARG A 74 -9.70 0.66 19.11
N VAL A 75 -10.58 0.34 18.16
CA VAL A 75 -11.46 -0.83 18.22
C VAL A 75 -10.67 -2.14 18.26
N ILE A 76 -9.60 -2.27 17.46
CA ILE A 76 -8.69 -3.42 17.53
C ILE A 76 -8.04 -3.54 18.90
N SER A 77 -7.61 -2.42 19.48
CA SER A 77 -6.99 -2.40 20.81
C SER A 77 -7.96 -2.86 21.90
N THR A 78 -9.22 -2.44 21.83
CA THR A 78 -10.28 -2.92 22.73
C THR A 78 -10.52 -4.42 22.55
N LEU A 79 -10.66 -4.89 21.31
CA LEU A 79 -10.85 -6.32 21.01
C LEU A 79 -9.70 -7.17 21.55
N ALA A 80 -8.45 -6.70 21.42
CA ALA A 80 -7.27 -7.39 21.93
C ALA A 80 -7.28 -7.55 23.47
N LEU A 81 -7.84 -6.57 24.19
CA LEU A 81 -7.99 -6.63 25.65
C LEU A 81 -9.18 -7.50 26.09
N SER A 82 -10.24 -7.53 25.28
CA SER A 82 -11.44 -8.35 25.54
C SER A 82 -11.27 -9.82 25.15
N SER A 83 -10.37 -10.10 24.22
CA SER A 83 -10.03 -11.46 23.79
C SER A 83 -9.09 -12.10 24.80
N GLY A 84 -9.42 -13.30 25.28
CA GLY A 84 -8.61 -13.99 26.28
C GLY A 84 -7.14 -14.16 25.85
N ARG A 85 -6.21 -13.91 26.77
CA ARG A 85 -4.76 -14.05 26.50
C ARG A 85 -4.43 -15.53 26.27
N ARG A 86 -3.89 -15.87 25.10
CA ARG A 86 -3.31 -17.20 24.86
C ARG A 86 -1.84 -17.21 25.27
N ARG A 87 -1.36 -18.38 25.71
CA ARG A 87 0.07 -18.58 25.91
C ARG A 87 0.76 -18.63 24.55
N GLY A 88 1.93 -18.00 24.48
CA GLY A 88 2.72 -17.87 23.26
C GLY A 88 3.54 -19.12 22.95
N ASP A 89 2.88 -20.29 22.92
CA ASP A 89 3.53 -21.59 22.87
C ASP A 89 3.93 -22.01 21.44
N LEU A 90 3.48 -21.28 20.40
CA LEU A 90 3.79 -21.55 18.98
C LEU A 90 5.04 -20.82 18.45
N GLY A 91 5.81 -20.17 19.33
CA GLY A 91 6.99 -19.39 18.94
C GLY A 91 6.77 -17.88 18.93
N ARG A 92 7.84 -17.15 18.65
CA ARG A 92 7.93 -15.68 18.66
C ARG A 92 8.07 -15.14 17.24
N ILE A 93 7.13 -14.29 16.83
CA ILE A 93 7.12 -13.64 15.51
C ILE A 93 7.32 -12.14 15.68
N THR A 94 8.24 -11.56 14.92
CA THR A 94 8.32 -10.09 14.78
C THR A 94 7.46 -9.64 13.60
N VAL A 95 6.56 -8.69 13.81
CA VAL A 95 5.67 -8.14 12.77
C VAL A 95 5.98 -6.66 12.58
N ALA A 96 6.33 -6.25 11.37
CA ALA A 96 6.74 -4.87 11.08
C ALA A 96 6.32 -4.45 9.67
N CYS A 97 6.12 -3.16 9.46
CA CYS A 97 6.11 -2.58 8.13
C CYS A 97 7.54 -2.22 7.74
N VAL A 98 7.87 -2.42 6.46
CA VAL A 98 9.17 -2.03 5.91
C VAL A 98 9.39 -0.51 6.02
N ASP A 99 10.63 -0.07 5.98
CA ASP A 99 10.95 1.36 5.98
C ASP A 99 10.25 2.10 4.83
N GLY A 100 9.74 3.30 5.08
CA GLY A 100 8.91 4.03 4.12
C GLY A 100 7.44 3.58 4.07
N GLU A 101 7.06 2.44 4.66
CA GLU A 101 5.65 1.98 4.72
C GLU A 101 4.88 2.46 5.97
N TRP A 102 3.84 3.29 5.76
CA TRP A 102 2.99 3.85 6.81
C TRP A 102 1.70 3.07 7.05
N HIS A 103 1.29 2.19 6.13
CA HIS A 103 0.01 1.47 6.25
C HIS A 103 0.13 0.33 7.27
N ALA A 104 0.07 0.67 8.56
CA ALA A 104 0.32 -0.24 9.67
C ALA A 104 -0.84 -1.18 9.98
N LEU A 105 -2.07 -0.79 9.64
CA LEU A 105 -3.28 -1.52 10.01
C LEU A 105 -3.31 -2.99 9.54
N PRO A 106 -2.90 -3.36 8.31
CA PRO A 106 -2.78 -4.77 7.92
C PRO A 106 -1.80 -5.56 8.79
N ALA A 107 -0.64 -4.98 9.12
CA ALA A 107 0.35 -5.59 10.01
C ALA A 107 -0.18 -5.72 11.45
N ARG A 108 -0.95 -4.71 11.91
CA ARG A 108 -1.64 -4.73 13.21
C ARG A 108 -2.66 -5.86 13.28
N LEU A 109 -3.48 -6.03 12.24
CA LEU A 109 -4.46 -7.13 12.15
C LEU A 109 -3.75 -8.49 12.16
N LEU A 110 -2.68 -8.66 11.37
CA LEU A 110 -1.87 -9.87 11.39
C LEU A 110 -1.33 -10.16 12.81
N ALA A 111 -0.79 -9.15 13.48
CA ALA A 111 -0.24 -9.31 14.82
C ALA A 111 -1.30 -9.81 15.82
N GLU A 112 -2.53 -9.30 15.75
CA GLU A 112 -3.62 -9.79 16.60
C GLU A 112 -4.09 -11.20 16.23
N VAL A 113 -4.17 -11.52 14.93
CA VAL A 113 -4.47 -12.89 14.49
C VAL A 113 -3.41 -13.88 14.99
N LEU A 114 -2.12 -13.55 14.90
CA LEU A 114 -1.06 -14.40 15.39
C LEU A 114 -1.13 -14.61 16.92
N ARG A 115 -1.44 -13.55 17.69
CA ARG A 115 -1.68 -13.67 19.14
C ARG A 115 -2.88 -14.57 19.44
N LEU A 116 -3.99 -14.39 18.72
CA LEU A 116 -5.15 -15.26 18.81
C LEU A 116 -4.82 -16.70 18.44
N ARG A 117 -3.83 -16.94 17.58
CA ARG A 117 -3.40 -18.30 17.20
C ARG A 117 -2.39 -18.93 18.15
N GLY A 118 -1.88 -18.19 19.14
CA GLY A 118 -0.97 -18.72 20.17
C GLY A 118 0.51 -18.40 19.92
N PHE A 119 0.82 -17.45 19.04
CA PHE A 119 2.18 -16.92 18.90
C PHE A 119 2.47 -15.81 19.93
N SER A 120 3.72 -15.73 20.37
CA SER A 120 4.27 -14.51 20.97
C SER A 120 4.57 -13.52 19.83
N VAL A 121 4.08 -12.28 19.91
CA VAL A 121 4.20 -11.32 18.80
C VAL A 121 4.83 -10.01 19.24
N ASP A 122 5.97 -9.68 18.66
CA ASP A 122 6.61 -8.37 18.74
C ASP A 122 6.12 -7.52 17.57
N TYR A 123 5.13 -6.66 17.80
CA TYR A 123 4.62 -5.73 16.77
C TYR A 123 5.38 -4.41 16.85
N LEU A 124 6.12 -4.08 15.79
CA LEU A 124 7.00 -2.91 15.75
C LEU A 124 6.39 -1.69 15.04
N GLY A 125 5.20 -1.84 14.43
CA GLY A 125 4.49 -0.73 13.81
C GLY A 125 4.92 -0.43 12.37
N ALA A 126 4.68 0.82 11.98
CA ALA A 126 5.04 1.39 10.69
C ALA A 126 6.53 1.75 10.60
N GLN A 127 7.04 1.96 9.37
CA GLN A 127 8.34 2.61 9.11
C GLN A 127 9.51 2.03 9.90
N VAL A 128 9.72 0.73 9.90
CA VAL A 128 10.81 0.14 10.70
C VAL A 128 12.08 0.06 9.85
N PRO A 129 13.13 0.86 10.13
CA PRO A 129 14.37 0.80 9.36
C PRO A 129 15.07 -0.54 9.54
N ALA A 130 15.60 -1.11 8.45
CA ALA A 130 16.20 -2.45 8.46
C ALA A 130 17.29 -2.63 9.52
N ALA A 131 18.12 -1.60 9.75
CA ALA A 131 19.17 -1.64 10.77
C ALA A 131 18.62 -1.79 12.21
N HIS A 132 17.51 -1.11 12.51
CA HIS A 132 16.85 -1.21 13.81
C HIS A 132 16.08 -2.52 13.95
N LEU A 133 15.46 -2.99 12.86
CA LEU A 133 14.84 -4.30 12.81
C LEU A 133 15.86 -5.40 13.12
N VAL A 134 16.98 -5.47 12.39
CA VAL A 134 18.05 -6.47 12.64
C VAL A 134 18.58 -6.41 14.08
N THR A 135 18.72 -5.21 14.65
CA THR A 135 19.08 -5.05 16.07
C THR A 135 18.05 -5.68 17.01
N HIS A 136 16.76 -5.52 16.72
CA HIS A 136 15.69 -6.19 17.46
C HIS A 136 15.76 -7.70 17.30
N LEU A 137 15.95 -8.21 16.07
CA LEU A 137 16.04 -9.65 15.79
C LEU A 137 17.15 -10.33 16.60
N HIS A 138 18.36 -9.73 16.65
CA HIS A 138 19.45 -10.26 17.45
C HIS A 138 19.17 -10.26 18.96
N ARG A 139 18.35 -9.32 19.45
CA ARG A 139 18.02 -9.19 20.87
C ARG A 139 16.91 -10.14 21.32
N THR A 140 15.92 -10.37 20.47
CA THR A 140 14.73 -11.14 20.84
C THR A 140 14.72 -12.57 20.31
N GLY A 141 15.57 -12.88 19.32
CA GLY A 141 15.67 -14.20 18.70
C GLY A 141 14.32 -14.74 18.22
N PRO A 142 13.57 -14.01 17.38
CA PRO A 142 12.28 -14.50 16.89
C PRO A 142 12.48 -15.66 15.92
N ASP A 143 11.49 -16.55 15.85
CA ASP A 143 11.47 -17.70 14.94
C ASP A 143 11.25 -17.28 13.47
N ALA A 144 10.58 -16.14 13.25
CA ALA A 144 10.44 -15.52 11.94
C ALA A 144 10.11 -14.02 12.03
N VAL A 145 10.27 -13.32 10.90
CA VAL A 145 9.78 -11.97 10.68
C VAL A 145 8.64 -11.98 9.66
N ALA A 146 7.53 -11.33 9.99
CA ALA A 146 6.45 -11.02 9.06
C ALA A 146 6.54 -9.54 8.64
N LEU A 147 6.88 -9.30 7.38
CA LEU A 147 6.97 -7.95 6.81
C LEU A 147 5.71 -7.60 6.02
N SER A 148 5.17 -6.41 6.29
CA SER A 148 4.02 -5.85 5.58
C SER A 148 4.44 -4.71 4.64
N SER A 149 3.92 -4.72 3.42
CA SER A 149 3.98 -3.58 2.51
C SER A 149 2.74 -3.48 1.63
N SER A 150 2.17 -2.28 1.53
CA SER A 150 0.94 -1.98 0.81
C SER A 150 1.17 -1.27 -0.52
N ILE A 151 2.24 -0.46 -0.62
CA ILE A 151 2.55 0.32 -1.83
C ILE A 151 3.76 -0.26 -2.56
N ALA A 152 3.60 -0.57 -3.86
CA ALA A 152 4.64 -1.19 -4.68
C ALA A 152 5.96 -0.41 -4.72
N THR A 153 5.94 0.92 -4.61
CA THR A 153 7.16 1.77 -4.54
C THR A 153 8.08 1.43 -3.38
N ARG A 154 7.61 0.65 -2.39
CA ARG A 154 8.41 0.13 -1.26
C ARG A 154 9.12 -1.19 -1.56
N LEU A 155 8.87 -1.84 -2.70
CA LEU A 155 9.49 -3.12 -3.04
C LEU A 155 11.03 -3.10 -2.98
N PRO A 156 11.76 -2.05 -3.44
CA PRO A 156 13.22 -2.00 -3.27
C PRO A 156 13.66 -1.99 -1.80
N THR A 157 12.94 -1.25 -0.96
CA THR A 157 13.20 -1.19 0.49
C THR A 157 12.82 -2.51 1.17
N ALA A 158 11.72 -3.13 0.74
CA ALA A 158 11.30 -4.45 1.20
C ALA A 158 12.35 -5.50 0.85
N HIS A 159 12.91 -5.49 -0.37
CA HIS A 159 13.99 -6.37 -0.77
C HIS A 159 15.20 -6.24 0.16
N ALA A 160 15.69 -5.01 0.37
CA ALA A 160 16.81 -4.77 1.27
C ALA A 160 16.52 -5.25 2.71
N THR A 161 15.28 -5.13 3.17
CA THR A 161 14.85 -5.59 4.50
C THR A 161 14.77 -7.11 4.59
N ILE A 162 14.23 -7.77 3.57
CA ILE A 162 14.19 -9.24 3.44
C ILE A 162 15.62 -9.79 3.51
N THR A 163 16.52 -9.29 2.66
CA THR A 163 17.92 -9.70 2.63
C THR A 163 18.61 -9.49 3.98
N ALA A 164 18.36 -8.35 4.65
CA ALA A 164 18.97 -8.05 5.95
C ALA A 164 18.49 -9.01 7.06
N CYS A 165 17.21 -9.36 7.09
CA CYS A 165 16.66 -10.33 8.04
C CYS A 165 17.22 -11.74 7.80
N GLN A 166 17.29 -12.17 6.53
CA GLN A 166 17.86 -13.45 6.14
C GLN A 166 19.35 -13.55 6.46
N ALA A 167 20.09 -12.45 6.30
CA ALA A 167 21.50 -12.36 6.70
C ALA A 167 21.71 -12.42 8.22
N ALA A 168 20.71 -12.00 9.00
CA ALA A 168 20.66 -12.22 10.44
C ALA A 168 20.23 -13.66 10.82
N GLY A 169 19.98 -14.52 9.84
CA GLY A 169 19.58 -15.92 10.03
C GLY A 169 18.10 -16.11 10.37
N VAL A 170 17.26 -15.09 10.20
CA VAL A 170 15.83 -15.15 10.55
C VAL A 170 14.98 -15.29 9.28
N PRO A 171 14.16 -16.35 9.15
CA PRO A 171 13.23 -16.52 8.03
C PRO A 171 12.23 -15.37 7.91
N VAL A 172 11.87 -15.02 6.67
CA VAL A 172 10.99 -13.90 6.34
C VAL A 172 9.75 -14.38 5.59
N ILE A 173 8.58 -14.12 6.16
CA ILE A 173 7.31 -14.16 5.46
C ILE A 173 6.89 -12.73 5.10
N VAL A 174 6.40 -12.52 3.90
CA VAL A 174 5.92 -11.20 3.45
C VAL A 174 4.45 -11.22 3.06
N GLY A 175 3.80 -10.07 3.17
CA GLY A 175 2.41 -9.89 2.76
C GLY A 175 2.07 -8.42 2.50
N GLY A 176 0.84 -8.21 2.03
CA GLY A 176 0.32 -6.90 1.65
C GLY A 176 0.33 -6.67 0.14
N GLY A 177 -0.40 -5.64 -0.30
CA GLY A 177 -0.71 -5.39 -1.71
C GLY A 177 0.52 -5.07 -2.57
N ALA A 178 1.61 -4.58 -1.98
CA ALA A 178 2.82 -4.25 -2.71
C ALA A 178 3.44 -5.46 -3.43
N PHE A 179 3.27 -6.67 -2.88
CA PHE A 179 3.88 -7.89 -3.42
C PHE A 179 3.17 -8.49 -4.65
N GLY A 180 2.13 -7.80 -5.14
CA GLY A 180 1.43 -8.13 -6.38
C GLY A 180 0.55 -9.37 -6.29
N PRO A 181 -0.18 -9.68 -7.37
CA PRO A 181 -1.03 -10.86 -7.43
C PRO A 181 -0.20 -12.13 -7.24
N ASP A 182 -0.77 -13.07 -6.49
CA ASP A 182 -0.16 -14.36 -6.13
C ASP A 182 1.24 -14.25 -5.49
N GLY A 183 1.62 -13.08 -4.96
CA GLY A 183 2.94 -12.87 -4.34
C GLY A 183 4.10 -12.91 -5.32
N ARG A 184 3.87 -12.54 -6.59
CA ARG A 184 4.91 -12.60 -7.63
C ARG A 184 6.18 -11.82 -7.27
N TYR A 185 6.05 -10.66 -6.63
CA TYR A 185 7.23 -9.90 -6.21
C TYR A 185 7.87 -10.45 -4.94
N ALA A 186 7.12 -11.14 -4.07
CA ALA A 186 7.73 -11.83 -2.93
C ALA A 186 8.73 -12.90 -3.38
N ARG A 187 8.35 -13.70 -4.41
CA ARG A 187 9.23 -14.68 -5.04
C ARG A 187 10.41 -14.03 -5.76
N LEU A 188 10.15 -12.94 -6.49
CA LEU A 188 11.19 -12.19 -7.21
C LEU A 188 12.27 -11.65 -6.26
N LEU A 189 11.88 -11.22 -5.05
CA LEU A 189 12.77 -10.62 -4.06
C LEU A 189 13.31 -11.63 -3.03
N GLY A 190 13.18 -12.93 -3.31
CA GLY A 190 13.77 -13.98 -2.49
C GLY A 190 13.18 -14.17 -1.08
N ALA A 191 11.94 -13.74 -0.82
CA ALA A 191 11.29 -13.99 0.48
C ALA A 191 11.09 -15.50 0.72
N ASP A 192 11.29 -15.96 1.96
CA ASP A 192 11.16 -17.39 2.31
C ASP A 192 9.71 -17.88 2.22
N ALA A 193 8.74 -16.97 2.44
CA ALA A 193 7.33 -17.24 2.21
C ALA A 193 6.55 -15.97 1.84
N TRP A 194 5.38 -16.17 1.22
CA TRP A 194 4.36 -15.14 1.02
C TRP A 194 3.01 -15.64 1.50
N ALA A 195 2.21 -14.74 2.09
CA ALA A 195 0.83 -15.03 2.44
C ALA A 195 -0.14 -13.97 1.87
N PRO A 196 -1.27 -14.40 1.29
CA PRO A 196 -2.30 -13.49 0.78
C PRO A 196 -3.10 -12.79 1.88
N ASP A 197 -3.18 -13.39 3.07
CA ASP A 197 -3.95 -12.88 4.19
C ASP A 197 -3.40 -13.37 5.54
N ALA A 198 -3.93 -12.82 6.64
CA ALA A 198 -3.47 -13.13 7.99
C ALA A 198 -3.72 -14.60 8.41
N ARG A 199 -4.75 -15.26 7.87
CA ARG A 199 -5.04 -16.67 8.19
C ARG A 199 -4.03 -17.58 7.50
N ALA A 200 -3.72 -17.30 6.24
CA ALA A 200 -2.68 -17.99 5.50
C ALA A 200 -1.31 -17.79 6.16
N ALA A 201 -0.97 -16.56 6.54
CA ALA A 201 0.28 -16.27 7.25
C ALA A 201 0.39 -17.07 8.57
N ALA A 202 -0.68 -17.09 9.37
CA ALA A 202 -0.68 -17.84 10.62
C ALA A 202 -0.53 -19.36 10.42
N ARG A 203 -1.15 -19.93 9.36
CA ARG A 203 -0.96 -21.35 9.02
C ARG A 203 0.48 -21.63 8.61
N THR A 204 1.02 -20.86 7.67
CA THR A 204 2.40 -21.02 7.18
C THR A 204 3.43 -20.89 8.30
N LEU A 205 3.23 -19.95 9.23
CA LEU A 205 4.09 -19.81 10.40
C LEU A 205 3.97 -20.98 11.38
N ALA A 206 2.76 -21.54 11.55
CA ALA A 206 2.55 -22.70 12.43
C ALA A 206 3.14 -23.99 11.85
N ASP A 207 3.14 -24.13 10.53
CA ASP A 207 3.78 -25.23 9.82
C ASP A 207 5.32 -25.12 9.84
N GLY A 208 5.84 -23.93 10.17
CA GLY A 208 7.26 -23.61 10.21
C GLY A 208 7.78 -23.11 8.86
N LEU A 209 8.75 -22.20 8.92
CA LEU A 209 9.48 -21.72 7.74
C LEU A 209 10.82 -22.45 7.60
N PRO A 210 11.28 -22.70 6.37
CA PRO A 210 12.63 -23.20 6.15
C PRO A 210 13.67 -22.17 6.62
N ALA A 211 14.87 -22.64 6.92
CA ALA A 211 16.00 -21.75 7.14
C ALA A 211 16.28 -20.92 5.87
N PRO A 212 16.76 -19.67 5.99
CA PRO A 212 17.01 -18.81 4.84
C PRO A 212 17.93 -19.47 3.82
N ALA A 213 17.48 -19.55 2.56
CA ALA A 213 18.22 -20.24 1.50
C ALA A 213 19.56 -19.54 1.17
N HIS A 214 19.61 -18.21 1.29
CA HIS A 214 20.75 -17.39 0.89
C HIS A 214 21.07 -16.28 1.90
N PRO A 215 21.71 -16.59 3.04
CA PRO A 215 22.01 -15.60 4.09
C PRO A 215 23.00 -14.50 3.67
N HIS A 216 23.59 -14.57 2.47
CA HIS A 216 24.56 -13.58 1.97
C HIS A 216 24.27 -13.11 0.54
N ALA A 217 23.04 -13.32 0.03
CA ALA A 217 22.66 -12.79 -1.28
C ALA A 217 22.70 -11.26 -1.28
N GLN A 218 23.15 -10.67 -2.39
CA GLN A 218 22.99 -9.25 -2.66
C GLN A 218 21.78 -9.03 -3.59
N PRO A 219 21.09 -7.89 -3.51
CA PRO A 219 19.95 -7.61 -4.39
C PRO A 219 20.24 -7.72 -5.91
N LEU A 220 21.50 -7.53 -6.31
CA LEU A 220 21.96 -7.69 -7.70
C LEU A 220 21.98 -9.17 -8.14
N ASP A 221 22.18 -10.09 -7.21
CA ASP A 221 22.17 -11.54 -7.48
C ASP A 221 20.76 -11.99 -7.89
N ASP A 222 19.74 -11.41 -7.24
CA ASP A 222 18.33 -11.70 -7.53
C ASP A 222 17.81 -10.95 -8.78
N LEU A 223 18.40 -9.78 -9.09
CA LEU A 223 17.92 -8.85 -10.12
C LEU A 223 19.06 -8.39 -11.05
N PRO A 224 19.58 -9.26 -11.95
CA PRO A 224 20.77 -8.97 -12.75
C PRO A 224 20.57 -7.80 -13.75
N HIS A 225 19.33 -7.51 -14.15
CA HIS A 225 19.01 -6.36 -15.01
C HIS A 225 19.28 -5.02 -14.35
N LEU A 226 19.43 -4.95 -13.02
CA LEU A 226 19.80 -3.70 -12.32
C LEU A 226 21.23 -3.23 -12.62
N SER A 227 22.05 -4.08 -13.26
CA SER A 227 23.41 -3.75 -13.67
C SER A 227 23.51 -2.61 -14.69
N ASP A 228 22.43 -2.32 -15.42
CA ASP A 228 22.33 -1.19 -16.36
C ASP A 228 22.29 0.19 -15.68
N GLN A 229 22.11 0.21 -14.35
CA GLN A 229 22.01 1.41 -13.51
C GLN A 229 20.82 2.33 -13.83
N GLU A 230 19.90 1.98 -14.74
CA GLU A 230 18.77 2.85 -15.11
C GLU A 230 17.89 3.14 -13.88
N TYR A 231 17.56 2.10 -13.10
CA TYR A 231 16.86 2.25 -11.82
C TYR A 231 17.57 3.27 -10.90
N THR A 232 18.87 3.09 -10.69
CA THR A 232 19.65 3.93 -9.78
C THR A 232 19.67 5.39 -10.23
N LEU A 233 19.87 5.62 -11.52
CA LEU A 233 19.94 6.96 -12.11
C LEU A 233 18.57 7.65 -12.13
N VAL A 234 17.50 6.93 -12.43
CA VAL A 234 16.12 7.46 -12.36
C VAL A 234 15.76 7.82 -10.91
N THR A 235 16.00 6.94 -9.95
CA THR A 235 15.71 7.21 -8.53
C THR A 235 16.48 8.42 -7.99
N ARG A 236 17.79 8.53 -8.29
CA ARG A 236 18.62 9.66 -7.86
C ARG A 236 18.28 10.95 -8.59
N GLY A 237 17.94 10.86 -9.88
CA GLY A 237 17.62 12.00 -10.74
C GLY A 237 16.19 12.52 -10.57
N ALA A 238 15.35 11.83 -9.80
CA ALA A 238 13.92 12.11 -9.75
C ALA A 238 13.53 13.54 -9.32
N PRO A 239 14.20 14.23 -8.36
CA PRO A 239 13.92 15.64 -8.11
C PRO A 239 14.14 16.54 -9.35
N ARG A 240 15.19 16.25 -10.14
CA ARG A 240 15.48 16.96 -11.40
C ARG A 240 14.42 16.65 -12.46
N LEU A 241 13.99 15.38 -12.56
CA LEU A 241 12.95 14.96 -13.50
C LEU A 241 11.62 15.66 -13.20
N VAL A 242 11.21 15.70 -11.93
CA VAL A 242 9.99 16.38 -11.50
C VAL A 242 10.04 17.87 -11.87
N ALA A 243 11.13 18.55 -11.53
CA ALA A 243 11.31 19.97 -11.88
C ALA A 243 11.23 20.21 -13.39
N ALA A 244 11.95 19.41 -14.19
CA ALA A 244 11.97 19.53 -15.66
C ALA A 244 10.60 19.26 -16.32
N VAL A 245 9.76 18.42 -15.71
CA VAL A 245 8.37 18.22 -16.15
C VAL A 245 7.54 19.45 -15.79
N LEU A 246 7.57 19.91 -14.54
CA LEU A 246 6.77 21.05 -14.08
C LEU A 246 7.06 22.34 -14.84
N ASP A 247 8.31 22.58 -15.22
CA ASP A 247 8.71 23.76 -15.98
C ASP A 247 8.08 23.79 -17.38
N ARG A 248 7.88 22.62 -18.01
CA ARG A 248 7.37 22.49 -19.39
C ARG A 248 5.90 22.08 -19.48
N LEU A 249 5.32 21.61 -18.38
CA LEU A 249 3.94 21.15 -18.35
C LEU A 249 2.93 22.24 -18.75
N PRO A 250 3.09 23.54 -18.36
CA PRO A 250 2.20 24.62 -18.81
C PRO A 250 2.17 24.82 -20.33
N GLU A 251 3.25 24.49 -21.05
CA GLU A 251 3.29 24.57 -22.52
C GLU A 251 2.41 23.51 -23.18
N ARG A 252 2.20 22.38 -22.49
CA ARG A 252 1.41 21.23 -22.97
C ARG A 252 -0.01 21.21 -22.40
N VAL A 253 -0.19 21.78 -21.22
CA VAL A 253 -1.47 21.89 -20.51
C VAL A 253 -1.65 23.34 -20.07
N PRO A 254 -2.16 24.24 -20.96
CA PRO A 254 -2.24 25.67 -20.68
C PRO A 254 -3.00 26.05 -19.40
N ALA A 255 -3.97 25.23 -18.98
CA ALA A 255 -4.70 25.43 -17.73
C ALA A 255 -3.81 25.42 -16.47
N MET A 256 -2.61 24.84 -16.55
CA MET A 256 -1.64 24.80 -15.44
C MET A 256 -0.75 26.05 -15.36
N ALA A 257 -0.82 26.95 -16.34
CA ALA A 257 -0.07 28.20 -16.31
C ALA A 257 -0.49 29.09 -15.13
N ASP A 258 -1.79 29.09 -14.83
CA ASP A 258 -2.41 29.91 -13.80
C ASP A 258 -2.47 29.23 -12.42
N TYR A 259 -1.80 28.08 -12.25
CA TYR A 259 -1.78 27.37 -10.97
C TYR A 259 -1.09 28.19 -9.88
N ASP A 260 -1.71 28.21 -8.70
CA ASP A 260 -1.11 28.73 -7.48
C ASP A 260 -0.02 27.79 -6.93
N ASP A 261 0.65 28.22 -5.86
CA ASP A 261 1.77 27.48 -5.26
C ASP A 261 1.34 26.11 -4.71
N ASP A 262 0.12 25.99 -4.21
CA ASP A 262 -0.40 24.75 -3.63
C ASP A 262 -0.73 23.75 -4.75
N GLN A 263 -1.42 24.18 -5.80
CA GLN A 263 -1.70 23.40 -7.01
C GLN A 263 -0.40 22.93 -7.69
N ARG A 264 0.62 23.80 -7.76
CA ARG A 264 1.94 23.43 -8.29
C ARG A 264 2.63 22.38 -7.44
N ARG A 265 2.59 22.51 -6.11
CA ARG A 265 3.15 21.52 -5.18
C ARG A 265 2.46 20.16 -5.32
N HIS A 266 1.13 20.15 -5.39
CA HIS A 266 0.35 18.93 -5.61
C HIS A 266 0.68 18.26 -6.95
N THR A 267 0.81 19.05 -8.02
CA THR A 267 1.24 18.53 -9.33
C THR A 267 2.65 17.94 -9.26
N ALA A 268 3.56 18.56 -8.50
CA ALA A 268 4.91 18.05 -8.29
C ALA A 268 4.91 16.67 -7.61
N GLU A 269 4.06 16.51 -6.60
CA GLU A 269 3.86 15.24 -5.89
C GLU A 269 3.28 14.17 -6.81
N ASP A 270 2.31 14.51 -7.66
CA ASP A 270 1.71 13.57 -8.60
C ASP A 270 2.74 13.10 -9.65
N VAL A 271 3.54 14.01 -10.20
CA VAL A 271 4.65 13.67 -11.10
C VAL A 271 5.71 12.84 -10.37
N ARG A 272 5.97 13.12 -9.08
CA ARG A 272 6.88 12.32 -8.26
C ARG A 272 6.42 10.87 -8.17
N HIS A 273 5.13 10.62 -7.96
CA HIS A 273 4.59 9.26 -7.92
C HIS A 273 4.78 8.55 -9.27
N VAL A 274 4.56 9.22 -10.39
CA VAL A 274 4.86 8.64 -11.72
C VAL A 274 6.32 8.22 -11.83
N VAL A 275 7.26 9.05 -11.37
CA VAL A 275 8.69 8.72 -11.39
C VAL A 275 9.02 7.57 -10.42
N ASP A 276 8.41 7.52 -9.24
CA ASP A 276 8.59 6.42 -8.28
C ASP A 276 8.09 5.08 -8.82
N PHE A 277 6.92 5.08 -9.47
CA PHE A 277 6.36 3.88 -10.06
C PHE A 277 7.12 3.43 -11.33
N LEU A 278 7.65 4.38 -12.11
CA LEU A 278 8.59 4.07 -13.19
C LEU A 278 9.87 3.42 -12.63
N ALA A 279 10.42 3.97 -11.55
CA ALA A 279 11.62 3.44 -10.91
C ALA A 279 11.38 2.01 -10.40
N VAL A 280 10.24 1.72 -9.75
CA VAL A 280 9.99 0.36 -9.28
C VAL A 280 9.70 -0.63 -10.40
N ALA A 281 9.10 -0.21 -11.52
CA ALA A 281 8.97 -1.06 -12.70
C ALA A 281 10.33 -1.39 -13.33
N LEU A 282 11.28 -0.44 -13.33
CA LEU A 282 12.68 -0.72 -13.68
C LEU A 282 13.32 -1.69 -12.68
N TYR A 283 12.97 -1.56 -11.39
CA TYR A 283 13.51 -2.40 -10.33
C TYR A 283 13.06 -3.85 -10.46
N THR A 284 11.76 -4.08 -10.61
CA THR A 284 11.17 -5.42 -10.74
C THR A 284 11.33 -6.00 -12.15
N GLY A 285 11.61 -5.15 -13.14
CA GLY A 285 11.59 -5.56 -14.55
C GLY A 285 10.18 -5.80 -15.09
N ASP A 286 9.15 -5.29 -14.40
CA ASP A 286 7.74 -5.54 -14.72
C ASP A 286 7.04 -4.26 -15.20
N ALA A 287 6.74 -4.21 -16.50
CA ALA A 287 6.02 -3.09 -17.12
C ALA A 287 4.54 -3.02 -16.67
N GLU A 288 3.94 -4.18 -16.39
CA GLU A 288 2.53 -4.27 -15.98
C GLU A 288 2.30 -3.52 -14.66
N LEU A 289 3.30 -3.51 -13.76
CA LEU A 289 3.27 -2.74 -12.52
C LEU A 289 2.98 -1.25 -12.80
N PHE A 290 3.72 -0.68 -13.75
CA PHE A 290 3.60 0.74 -14.09
C PHE A 290 2.27 1.04 -14.79
N GLU A 291 1.81 0.15 -15.66
CA GLU A 291 0.51 0.28 -16.32
C GLU A 291 -0.67 0.19 -15.35
N GLN A 292 -0.63 -0.75 -14.41
CA GLN A 292 -1.65 -0.89 -13.36
C GLN A 292 -1.73 0.37 -12.50
N PHE A 293 -0.58 0.94 -12.13
CA PHE A 293 -0.52 2.23 -11.43
C PHE A 293 -1.19 3.33 -12.25
N LEU A 294 -0.83 3.50 -13.52
CA LEU A 294 -1.42 4.54 -14.37
C LEU A 294 -2.92 4.34 -14.61
N GLY A 295 -3.38 3.09 -14.72
CA GLY A 295 -4.81 2.76 -14.79
C GLY A 295 -5.56 3.17 -13.53
N TRP A 296 -5.02 2.84 -12.35
CA TRP A 296 -5.58 3.29 -11.07
C TRP A 296 -5.56 4.82 -10.94
N THR A 297 -4.45 5.47 -11.33
CA THR A 297 -4.33 6.93 -11.36
C THR A 297 -5.41 7.55 -12.24
N ALA A 298 -5.69 6.99 -13.42
CA ALA A 298 -6.76 7.46 -14.29
C ALA A 298 -8.14 7.38 -13.61
N GLU A 299 -8.48 6.27 -12.95
CA GLU A 299 -9.74 6.12 -12.20
C GLU A 299 -9.88 7.16 -11.07
N VAL A 300 -8.79 7.42 -10.35
CA VAL A 300 -8.74 8.40 -9.26
C VAL A 300 -8.93 9.84 -9.77
N LEU A 301 -8.33 10.17 -10.92
CA LEU A 301 -8.48 11.46 -11.59
C LEU A 301 -9.92 11.65 -12.11
N GLU A 302 -10.50 10.64 -12.75
CA GLU A 302 -11.89 10.68 -13.22
C GLU A 302 -12.87 10.92 -12.07
N ALA A 303 -12.69 10.23 -10.94
CA ALA A 303 -13.52 10.42 -9.74
C ALA A 303 -13.41 11.85 -9.15
N ARG A 304 -12.34 12.58 -9.48
CA ARG A 304 -12.07 13.96 -9.06
C ARG A 304 -12.35 14.99 -10.17
N SER A 305 -13.00 14.57 -11.27
CA SER A 305 -13.29 15.42 -12.43
C SER A 305 -12.04 16.03 -13.10
N VAL A 306 -10.90 15.35 -12.99
CA VAL A 306 -9.66 15.75 -13.66
C VAL A 306 -9.52 14.94 -14.96
N PRO A 307 -9.31 15.59 -16.13
CA PRO A 307 -9.19 14.86 -17.38
C PRO A 307 -7.99 13.92 -17.40
N VAL A 308 -8.20 12.62 -17.66
CA VAL A 308 -7.12 11.61 -17.77
C VAL A 308 -6.05 11.99 -18.82
N ALA A 309 -6.45 12.77 -19.83
CA ALA A 309 -5.57 13.28 -20.87
C ALA A 309 -4.35 14.05 -20.32
N VAL A 310 -4.40 14.58 -19.09
CA VAL A 310 -3.26 15.29 -18.46
C VAL A 310 -2.07 14.38 -18.17
N LEU A 311 -2.27 13.07 -18.06
CA LEU A 311 -1.18 12.12 -17.82
C LEU A 311 -0.25 11.98 -19.03
N ARG A 312 -0.79 12.11 -20.25
CA ARG A 312 -0.02 11.89 -21.48
C ARG A 312 1.13 12.90 -21.64
N PRO A 313 0.92 14.22 -21.49
CA PRO A 313 1.99 15.20 -21.45
C PRO A 313 3.09 14.90 -20.42
N VAL A 314 2.73 14.42 -19.22
CA VAL A 314 3.70 14.05 -18.18
C VAL A 314 4.59 12.90 -18.66
N LEU A 315 3.99 11.84 -19.23
CA LEU A 315 4.74 10.70 -19.75
C LEU A 315 5.64 11.07 -20.93
N ASP A 316 5.16 11.91 -21.84
CA ASP A 316 5.94 12.37 -23.00
C ASP A 316 7.14 13.21 -22.54
N LEU A 317 6.95 14.15 -21.60
CA LEU A 317 8.03 14.98 -21.05
C LEU A 317 9.07 14.16 -20.27
N LEU A 318 8.64 13.17 -19.49
CA LEU A 318 9.56 12.21 -18.86
C LEU A 318 10.32 11.39 -19.90
N GLY A 319 9.65 11.01 -21.00
CA GLY A 319 10.26 10.29 -22.12
C GLY A 319 11.37 11.09 -22.80
N ASP A 320 11.16 12.40 -22.96
CA ASP A 320 12.18 13.31 -23.51
C ASP A 320 13.41 13.42 -22.58
N GLU A 321 13.20 13.55 -21.27
CA GLU A 321 14.28 13.60 -20.27
C GLU A 321 15.05 12.28 -20.15
N LEU A 322 14.37 11.17 -20.39
CA LEU A 322 14.91 9.82 -20.23
C LEU A 322 15.22 9.12 -21.56
N ARG A 323 15.33 9.88 -22.66
CA ARG A 323 15.54 9.32 -24.02
C ARG A 323 16.78 8.44 -24.16
N ASP A 324 17.82 8.69 -23.35
CA ASP A 324 19.07 7.93 -23.35
C ASP A 324 19.01 6.69 -22.44
N PHE A 325 17.91 6.48 -21.72
CA PHE A 325 17.63 5.33 -20.86
C PHE A 325 16.69 4.37 -21.60
N THR A 326 17.24 3.27 -22.12
CA THR A 326 16.55 2.41 -23.08
C THR A 326 15.30 1.77 -22.48
N ARG A 327 15.39 1.23 -21.26
CA ARG A 327 14.25 0.57 -20.60
C ARG A 327 13.25 1.59 -20.07
N ALA A 328 13.72 2.66 -19.44
CA ALA A 328 12.85 3.71 -18.94
C ALA A 328 12.02 4.34 -20.06
N ALA A 329 12.66 4.68 -21.20
CA ALA A 329 11.97 5.22 -22.36
C ALA A 329 11.02 4.19 -23.00
N ALA A 330 11.36 2.90 -22.98
CA ALA A 330 10.46 1.85 -23.46
C ALA A 330 9.21 1.71 -22.59
N LEU A 331 9.35 1.71 -21.27
CA LEU A 331 8.24 1.68 -20.31
C LEU A 331 7.31 2.88 -20.50
N LEU A 332 7.87 4.10 -20.61
CA LEU A 332 7.09 5.32 -20.82
C LEU A 332 6.34 5.30 -22.15
N ARG A 333 6.98 4.87 -23.25
CA ARG A 333 6.30 4.74 -24.56
C ARG A 333 5.18 3.70 -24.53
N HIS A 334 5.41 2.58 -23.85
CA HIS A 334 4.41 1.52 -23.75
C HIS A 334 3.20 1.97 -22.92
N ALA A 335 3.46 2.56 -21.75
CA ALA A 335 2.45 3.16 -20.88
C ALA A 335 1.63 4.24 -21.61
N ALA A 336 2.29 5.14 -22.33
CA ALA A 336 1.64 6.20 -23.10
C ALA A 336 0.73 5.66 -24.22
N ALA A 337 1.03 4.47 -24.77
CA ALA A 337 0.24 3.79 -25.78
C ALA A 337 -0.86 2.89 -25.18
N SER A 338 -0.92 2.73 -23.85
CA SER A 338 -1.88 1.83 -23.20
C SER A 338 -3.33 2.28 -23.38
N ALA A 339 -4.23 1.31 -23.47
CA ALA A 339 -5.66 1.56 -23.67
C ALA A 339 -6.26 2.41 -22.54
N ALA A 340 -5.74 2.27 -21.32
CA ALA A 340 -6.17 3.01 -20.13
C ALA A 340 -6.07 4.54 -20.30
N LEU A 341 -5.09 5.03 -21.08
CA LEU A 341 -4.88 6.45 -21.32
C LEU A 341 -5.49 6.95 -22.65
N THR A 342 -6.15 6.07 -23.41
CA THR A 342 -6.75 6.39 -24.72
C THR A 342 -8.27 6.37 -24.74
N ARG A 343 -8.95 6.05 -23.63
CA ARG A 343 -10.41 6.18 -23.55
C ARG A 343 -10.79 7.67 -23.55
N GLY A 344 -11.37 8.13 -24.65
CA GLY A 344 -11.97 9.46 -24.75
C GLY A 344 -13.24 9.60 -23.90
N PRO A 345 -13.73 10.83 -23.66
CA PRO A 345 -14.94 11.05 -22.88
C PRO A 345 -16.14 10.42 -23.60
N GLY A 346 -16.71 9.36 -23.02
CA GLY A 346 -17.98 8.80 -23.49
C GLY A 346 -18.09 7.29 -23.74
N SER A 347 -17.18 6.44 -23.25
CA SER A 347 -17.42 4.99 -23.23
C SER A 347 -17.92 4.54 -21.84
N PRO A 348 -19.07 3.83 -21.76
CA PRO A 348 -19.65 3.45 -20.47
C PRO A 348 -18.76 2.44 -19.74
N VAL A 349 -18.45 2.75 -18.49
CA VAL A 349 -17.98 1.77 -17.49
C VAL A 349 -19.10 0.74 -17.27
N PRO A 350 -18.82 -0.56 -17.11
CA PRO A 350 -19.85 -1.50 -16.70
C PRO A 350 -20.36 -1.13 -15.30
N THR A 351 -21.54 -0.51 -15.25
CA THR A 351 -22.24 -0.09 -14.04
C THR A 351 -22.71 -1.31 -13.24
N VAL A 352 -22.26 -1.46 -11.99
CA VAL A 352 -23.07 -2.13 -10.96
C VAL A 352 -23.92 -1.04 -10.31
N ALA A 353 -25.23 -1.12 -10.54
CA ALA A 353 -26.20 -0.09 -10.20
C ALA A 353 -26.30 0.18 -8.70
N VAL A 354 -26.22 1.45 -8.29
CA VAL A 354 -26.86 1.97 -7.07
C VAL A 354 -27.38 3.38 -7.35
N THR A 355 -28.61 3.62 -6.93
CA THR A 355 -29.47 4.78 -7.15
C THR A 355 -29.02 6.06 -6.44
N GLU A 356 -29.40 7.19 -7.05
CA GLU A 356 -29.04 8.57 -6.74
C GLU A 356 -29.48 9.08 -5.35
N GLY A 357 -28.65 9.99 -4.80
CA GLY A 357 -28.98 10.90 -3.72
C GLY A 357 -28.08 12.13 -3.81
N SER A 358 -28.64 13.24 -4.30
CA SER A 358 -27.97 14.50 -4.63
C SER A 358 -27.61 15.35 -3.41
N GLY A 359 -26.41 15.92 -3.40
CA GLY A 359 -25.99 17.00 -2.50
C GLY A 359 -24.58 17.45 -2.85
N THR A 360 -24.47 18.49 -3.68
CA THR A 360 -23.21 19.05 -4.18
C THR A 360 -22.68 20.12 -3.22
N ASP A 361 -21.49 19.90 -2.69
CA ASP A 361 -20.57 20.96 -2.29
C ASP A 361 -19.20 20.61 -2.89
N THR A 362 -18.79 21.34 -3.94
CA THR A 362 -17.53 21.11 -4.65
C THR A 362 -16.43 21.92 -4.00
N ASP A 363 -15.52 21.21 -3.34
CA ASP A 363 -14.27 21.76 -2.81
C ASP A 363 -13.27 22.01 -3.98
N PRO A 364 -12.81 23.25 -4.21
CA PRO A 364 -11.80 23.57 -5.21
C PRO A 364 -10.41 22.95 -4.93
N ASP A 365 -10.19 22.36 -3.75
CA ASP A 365 -8.92 21.73 -3.33
C ASP A 365 -8.79 20.23 -3.71
N ALA A 366 -9.69 19.69 -4.54
CA ALA A 366 -9.79 18.24 -4.79
C ALA A 366 -8.80 17.62 -5.83
N VAL A 367 -7.83 18.39 -6.34
CA VAL A 367 -6.95 17.98 -7.46
C VAL A 367 -5.57 17.51 -6.96
N THR A 368 -5.51 16.43 -6.20
CA THR A 368 -4.22 15.81 -5.82
C THR A 368 -4.37 14.30 -5.69
N LEU A 369 -3.51 13.53 -6.38
CA LEU A 369 -3.46 12.07 -6.29
C LEU A 369 -2.88 11.55 -4.96
N HIS A 370 -2.57 12.44 -4.01
CA HIS A 370 -1.91 12.04 -2.79
C HIS A 370 -2.29 12.90 -1.58
N ARG A 371 -3.11 12.30 -0.72
CA ARG A 371 -3.02 12.52 0.73
C ARG A 371 -2.23 11.39 1.41
N THR A 372 -1.48 10.60 0.63
CA THR A 372 -0.62 9.50 1.10
C THR A 372 0.77 10.03 1.55
N GLY A 373 0.84 11.30 1.92
CA GLY A 373 2.02 11.99 2.40
C GLY A 373 1.94 12.39 3.87
N ARG A 374 1.25 11.62 4.72
CA ARG A 374 1.45 11.42 6.19
C ARG A 374 0.17 10.91 6.88
N PRO A 375 0.13 9.61 7.25
CA PRO A 375 -0.74 9.11 8.32
C PRO A 375 0.07 8.44 9.46
N ALA A 376 -0.56 8.40 10.64
CA ALA A 376 -0.20 7.48 11.73
C ALA A 376 -0.52 6.02 11.35
#